data_AF-A0A258G2C0-F1
#
_entry.id   AF-A0A258G2C0-F1
#
_cell.length_a   1.000
_cell.length_b   1.000
_cell.length_c   1.000
_cell.angle_alpha   90.00
_cell.angle_beta   90.00
_cell.angle_gamma   90.00
#
_symmetry.space_group_name_H-M   'P 1'
#
loop_
_entity.id
_entity.type
_entity.pdbx_description
1 polymer ?
#
loop_
_entity_poly.entity_id
_entity_poly.type
_entity_poly.pdbx_seq_one_letter_code
_entity_poly.pdbx_strand_id
1 'polypeptide(L)'
;MSDTYFLDHHIQTAIVETLHLRGGQSFSSLKPRGIENSLFMYHIRKLITRGIVEKTTTGFVLTANGARWANQTDHRYRHPKAPRLLIQFIVIRDNAILVSERAAHMAEHLNHYMLPGGLHSFGSEGTAAASSIAQNFQLTLTGARLGSAEIILPGSDYHALVDYYPASAPAGPYRYDDGIFSMGFMPLADALQLPHESANFMPDIIALYQQGELHDRHLFIGPHTETTPR
;
A
#
# COMPACT_ATOMS: atom_id res chain seq x y z
N MET A 1 18.04 8.51 18.91
CA MET A 1 18.11 9.68 18.02
C MET A 1 17.58 9.23 16.67
N SER A 2 16.40 9.68 16.25
CA SER A 2 15.81 9.30 14.97
C SER A 2 16.51 10.08 13.85
N ASP A 3 17.48 9.46 13.18
CA ASP A 3 17.96 9.98 11.90
C ASP A 3 16.78 10.01 10.94
N THR A 4 16.32 11.22 10.66
CA THR A 4 15.14 11.45 9.83
C THR A 4 15.48 10.97 8.42
N TYR A 5 14.82 9.89 7.96
CA TYR A 5 14.91 9.41 6.59
C TYR A 5 14.40 10.49 5.64
N PHE A 6 15.29 11.37 5.17
CA PHE A 6 14.99 12.43 4.23
C PHE A 6 15.73 12.16 2.92
N LEU A 7 14.99 11.99 1.83
CA LEU A 7 15.61 11.95 0.50
C LEU A 7 15.93 13.39 0.09
N ASP A 8 17.20 13.70 0.05
CA ASP A 8 17.70 15.05 -0.22
C ASP A 8 17.79 15.33 -1.73
N HIS A 9 17.48 14.34 -2.58
CA HIS A 9 17.75 14.43 -4.02
C HIS A 9 16.78 13.60 -4.87
N HIS A 10 16.36 14.16 -6.01
CA HIS A 10 15.44 13.52 -6.97
C HIS A 10 15.94 12.17 -7.52
N ILE A 11 17.27 11.96 -7.55
CA ILE A 11 17.85 10.65 -7.93
C ILE A 11 17.52 9.58 -6.89
N GLN A 12 17.56 9.90 -5.60
CA GLN A 12 17.21 8.95 -4.55
C GLN A 12 15.72 8.62 -4.58
N THR A 13 14.88 9.63 -4.80
CA THR A 13 13.43 9.50 -5.05
C THR A 13 13.18 8.52 -6.19
N ALA A 14 13.77 8.75 -7.36
CA ALA A 14 13.61 7.87 -8.51
C ALA A 14 14.08 6.42 -8.25
N ILE A 15 15.18 6.26 -7.49
CA ILE A 15 15.67 4.93 -7.09
C ILE A 15 14.65 4.22 -6.21
N VAL A 16 14.21 4.85 -5.11
CA VAL A 16 13.27 4.22 -4.17
C VAL A 16 11.94 3.94 -4.86
N GLU A 17 11.42 4.87 -5.65
CA GLU A 17 10.16 4.71 -6.38
C GLU A 17 10.24 3.51 -7.34
N THR A 18 11.33 3.41 -8.10
CA THR A 18 11.54 2.28 -9.01
C THR A 18 11.60 0.96 -8.26
N LEU A 19 12.34 0.89 -7.14
CA LEU A 19 12.44 -0.33 -6.34
C LEU A 19 11.14 -0.67 -5.60
N HIS A 20 10.36 0.33 -5.21
CA HIS A 20 9.07 0.15 -4.55
C HIS A 20 8.01 -0.40 -5.51
N LEU A 21 8.00 0.11 -6.74
CA LEU A 21 7.02 -0.28 -7.75
C LEU A 21 7.42 -1.55 -8.52
N ARG A 22 8.72 -1.75 -8.78
CA ARG A 22 9.21 -2.82 -9.68
C ARG A 22 10.08 -3.86 -8.99
N GLY A 23 10.23 -3.77 -7.68
CA GLY A 23 11.08 -4.67 -6.91
C GLY A 23 12.55 -4.58 -7.24
N GLY A 24 13.25 -5.70 -7.09
CA GLY A 24 14.71 -5.75 -7.29
C GLY A 24 15.12 -5.37 -8.70
N GLN A 25 16.05 -4.42 -8.82
CA GLN A 25 16.53 -3.92 -10.11
C GLN A 25 18.05 -3.99 -10.23
N SER A 26 18.53 -4.36 -11.41
CA SER A 26 19.94 -4.28 -11.76
C SER A 26 20.41 -2.82 -11.80
N PHE A 27 21.73 -2.60 -11.76
CA PHE A 27 22.30 -1.25 -11.89
C PHE A 27 21.82 -0.52 -13.14
N SER A 28 21.78 -1.20 -14.30
CA SER A 28 21.41 -0.59 -15.58
C SER A 28 19.92 -0.24 -15.64
N SER A 29 19.06 -1.06 -15.05
CA SER A 29 17.62 -0.82 -15.01
C SER A 29 17.23 0.25 -13.98
N LEU A 30 17.97 0.35 -12.88
CA LEU A 30 17.69 1.29 -11.79
C LEU A 30 18.26 2.69 -12.05
N LYS A 31 19.34 2.81 -12.84
CA LYS A 31 19.99 4.10 -13.10
C LYS A 31 19.13 4.97 -14.03
N PRO A 32 18.75 6.20 -13.61
CA PRO A 32 18.01 7.10 -14.50
C PRO A 32 18.83 7.45 -15.76
N ARG A 33 18.12 7.67 -16.87
CA ARG A 33 18.74 8.04 -18.16
C ARG A 33 19.44 9.39 -18.04
N GLY A 34 20.65 9.50 -18.59
CA GLY A 34 21.44 10.74 -18.56
C GLY A 34 22.19 11.00 -17.25
N ILE A 35 22.06 10.14 -16.23
CA ILE A 35 22.83 10.27 -14.98
C ILE A 35 24.18 9.56 -15.09
N GLU A 36 25.24 10.25 -14.67
CA GLU A 36 26.58 9.68 -14.57
C GLU A 36 26.68 8.57 -13.53
N ASN A 37 27.53 7.57 -13.80
CA ASN A 37 27.70 6.42 -12.92
C ASN A 37 28.19 6.82 -11.51
N SER A 38 29.12 7.77 -11.43
CA SER A 38 29.66 8.29 -10.16
C SER A 38 28.57 8.93 -9.29
N LEU A 39 27.73 9.76 -9.90
CA LEU A 39 26.62 10.44 -9.24
C LEU A 39 25.54 9.45 -8.79
N PHE A 40 25.15 8.50 -9.63
CA PHE A 40 24.23 7.42 -9.23
C PHE A 40 24.82 6.61 -8.05
N MET A 41 26.09 6.21 -8.16
CA MET A 41 26.77 5.44 -7.11
C MET A 41 26.87 6.21 -5.79
N TYR A 42 26.96 7.53 -5.83
CA TYR A 42 26.90 8.36 -4.63
C TYR A 42 25.52 8.27 -3.94
N HIS A 43 24.43 8.43 -4.70
CA HIS A 43 23.08 8.40 -4.14
C HIS A 43 22.66 7.00 -3.66
N ILE A 44 22.96 5.93 -4.41
CA ILE A 44 22.63 4.56 -3.98
C ILE A 44 23.41 4.17 -2.71
N ARG A 45 24.68 4.59 -2.57
CA ARG A 45 25.46 4.36 -1.35
C ARG A 45 24.86 5.09 -0.14
N LYS A 46 24.41 6.34 -0.30
CA LYS A 46 23.66 7.03 0.77
C LYS A 46 22.42 6.24 1.20
N LEU A 47 21.65 5.70 0.26
CA LEU A 47 20.46 4.89 0.57
C LEU A 47 20.81 3.58 1.28
N ILE A 48 21.94 2.94 0.91
CA ILE A 48 22.47 1.75 1.59
C ILE A 48 22.93 2.08 3.01
N THR A 49 23.71 3.16 3.18
CA THR A 49 24.16 3.60 4.51
C THR A 49 23.00 3.93 5.44
N ARG A 50 21.89 4.43 4.90
CA ARG A 50 20.65 4.67 5.65
C ARG A 50 19.83 3.40 5.91
N GLY A 51 20.20 2.24 5.35
CA GLY A 51 19.44 1.01 5.49
C GLY A 51 18.09 1.01 4.77
N ILE A 52 17.89 1.87 3.76
CA ILE A 52 16.68 1.88 2.91
C ILE A 52 16.81 0.88 1.77
N VAL A 53 18.01 0.78 1.19
CA VAL A 53 18.32 -0.11 0.07
C VAL A 53 19.40 -1.09 0.51
N GLU A 54 19.36 -2.31 0.01
CA GLU A 54 20.50 -3.24 0.10
C GLU A 54 20.93 -3.71 -1.29
N LYS A 55 22.20 -4.09 -1.40
CA LYS A 55 22.79 -4.62 -2.63
C LYS A 55 22.70 -6.14 -2.60
N THR A 56 22.11 -6.72 -3.64
CA THR A 56 22.04 -8.17 -3.84
C THR A 56 23.08 -8.62 -4.86
N THR A 57 23.14 -9.93 -5.14
CA THR A 57 23.99 -10.49 -6.20
C THR A 57 23.60 -9.99 -7.60
N THR A 58 22.32 -9.67 -7.81
CA THR A 58 21.76 -9.32 -9.12
C THR A 58 21.46 -7.83 -9.27
N GLY A 59 21.52 -7.04 -8.19
CA GLY A 59 21.18 -5.63 -8.23
C GLY A 59 20.98 -5.00 -6.86
N PHE A 60 19.87 -4.29 -6.72
CA PHE A 60 19.47 -3.58 -5.51
C PHE A 60 18.00 -3.85 -5.20
N VAL A 61 17.65 -3.93 -3.92
CA VAL A 61 16.27 -4.10 -3.43
C VAL A 61 16.01 -3.13 -2.27
N LEU A 62 14.74 -2.83 -1.98
CA LEU A 62 14.41 -2.18 -0.71
C LEU A 62 14.62 -3.18 0.43
N THR A 63 15.17 -2.71 1.55
CA THR A 63 15.12 -3.47 2.80
C THR A 63 13.69 -3.48 3.32
N ALA A 64 13.37 -4.34 4.30
CA ALA A 64 12.08 -4.29 5.00
C ALA A 64 11.77 -2.89 5.57
N ASN A 65 12.78 -2.21 6.10
CA ASN A 65 12.65 -0.85 6.60
C ASN A 65 12.40 0.16 5.46
N GLY A 66 13.14 0.04 4.36
CA GLY A 66 12.96 0.88 3.18
C GLY A 66 11.59 0.70 2.52
N ALA A 67 11.07 -0.53 2.48
CA ALA A 67 9.74 -0.83 1.97
C ALA A 67 8.62 -0.20 2.82
N ARG A 68 8.71 -0.33 4.16
CA ARG A 68 7.78 0.34 5.09
C ARG A 68 7.85 1.85 4.95
N TRP A 69 9.06 2.40 4.95
CA TRP A 69 9.29 3.83 4.80
C TRP A 69 8.73 4.38 3.48
N ALA A 70 9.03 3.71 2.35
CA ALA A 70 8.52 4.09 1.03
C ALA A 70 6.99 4.01 0.96
N ASN A 71 6.39 2.99 1.60
CA ASN A 71 4.94 2.86 1.65
C ASN A 71 4.28 3.97 2.49
N GLN A 72 4.95 4.51 3.51
CA GLN A 72 4.41 5.57 4.37
C GLN A 72 4.60 6.97 3.79
N THR A 73 5.61 7.15 2.95
CA THR A 73 5.90 8.42 2.32
C THR A 73 5.06 8.63 1.07
N ASP A 74 4.52 9.84 0.90
CA ASP A 74 3.86 10.24 -0.35
C ASP A 74 4.87 10.25 -1.53
N HIS A 75 4.43 10.38 -2.78
CA HIS A 75 5.28 10.45 -3.99
C HIS A 75 6.33 11.58 -3.95
N ARG A 76 6.26 12.46 -2.95
CA ARG A 76 7.20 13.55 -2.67
C ARG A 76 8.15 13.27 -1.50
N TYR A 77 8.13 12.07 -0.92
CA TYR A 77 8.98 11.63 0.19
C TYR A 77 9.03 12.58 1.40
N ARG A 78 7.93 13.30 1.62
CA ARG A 78 7.70 14.08 2.83
C ARG A 78 6.91 13.19 3.78
N HIS A 79 7.41 12.98 4.99
CA HIS A 79 6.66 12.37 6.09
C HIS A 79 5.46 13.27 6.42
N PRO A 80 4.21 12.88 6.14
CA PRO A 80 3.11 13.51 6.83
C PRO A 80 3.09 12.91 8.23
N LYS A 81 3.16 13.73 9.29
CA LYS A 81 2.71 13.33 10.64
C LYS A 81 1.17 13.16 10.70
N ALA A 82 0.52 13.13 9.54
CA ALA A 82 -0.92 13.09 9.38
C ALA A 82 -1.30 11.71 8.82
N PRO A 83 -2.48 11.19 9.17
CA PRO A 83 -2.96 9.92 8.62
C PRO A 83 -2.99 9.97 7.10
N ARG A 84 -2.63 8.84 6.48
CA ARG A 84 -2.87 8.63 5.06
C ARG A 84 -4.37 8.48 4.83
N LEU A 85 -4.93 9.29 3.93
CA LEU A 85 -6.32 9.17 3.54
C LEU A 85 -6.44 8.16 2.41
N LEU A 86 -7.19 7.08 2.62
CA LEU A 86 -7.38 5.99 1.67
C LEU A 86 -8.86 5.82 1.36
N ILE A 87 -9.15 5.34 0.16
CA ILE A 87 -10.47 4.83 -0.23
C ILE A 87 -10.31 3.35 -0.58
N GLN A 88 -11.16 2.49 -0.03
CA GLN A 88 -11.23 1.07 -0.35
C GLN A 88 -12.65 0.65 -0.76
N PHE A 89 -12.74 -0.40 -1.57
CA PHE A 89 -14.01 -0.88 -2.11
C PHE A 89 -14.37 -2.25 -1.55
N ILE A 90 -15.64 -2.40 -1.20
CA ILE A 90 -16.27 -3.70 -0.92
C ILE A 90 -17.00 -4.13 -2.18
N VAL A 91 -16.45 -5.16 -2.84
CA VAL A 91 -17.01 -5.75 -4.07
C VAL A 91 -17.27 -7.22 -3.82
N ILE A 92 -18.54 -7.59 -3.69
CA ILE A 92 -18.96 -8.97 -3.43
C ILE A 92 -19.75 -9.50 -4.63
N ARG A 93 -19.45 -10.74 -5.01
CA ARG A 93 -20.14 -11.49 -6.06
C ARG A 93 -20.12 -12.96 -5.71
N ASP A 94 -21.26 -13.64 -5.77
CA ASP A 94 -21.38 -15.10 -5.61
C ASP A 94 -20.65 -15.65 -4.36
N ASN A 95 -20.83 -14.97 -3.21
CA ASN A 95 -20.17 -15.29 -1.94
C ASN A 95 -18.63 -15.22 -1.96
N ALA A 96 -18.07 -14.47 -2.89
CA ALA A 96 -16.66 -14.12 -2.96
C ALA A 96 -16.49 -12.59 -2.91
N ILE A 97 -15.35 -12.15 -2.38
CA ILE A 97 -14.96 -10.74 -2.32
C ILE A 97 -13.77 -10.49 -3.23
N LEU A 98 -13.76 -9.33 -3.88
CA LEU A 98 -12.60 -8.90 -4.64
C LEU A 98 -11.49 -8.48 -3.68
N VAL A 99 -10.33 -9.13 -3.80
CA VAL A 99 -9.12 -8.79 -3.06
C VAL A 99 -8.04 -8.30 -4.04
N SER A 100 -7.21 -7.38 -3.56
CA SER A 100 -5.95 -7.02 -4.19
C SER A 100 -4.83 -7.78 -3.51
N GLU A 101 -4.03 -8.47 -4.31
CA GLU A 101 -2.82 -9.18 -3.91
C GLU A 101 -1.60 -8.37 -4.37
N ARG A 102 -0.68 -8.12 -3.45
CA ARG A 102 0.57 -7.40 -3.73
C ARG A 102 1.64 -8.36 -4.27
N ALA A 103 2.45 -7.90 -5.21
CA ALA A 103 3.59 -8.66 -5.72
C ALA A 103 4.54 -9.12 -4.60
N ALA A 104 5.02 -10.36 -4.71
CA ALA A 104 5.70 -11.12 -3.64
C ALA A 104 6.81 -10.35 -2.91
N HIS A 105 7.68 -9.64 -3.63
CA HIS A 105 8.82 -8.93 -3.03
C HIS A 105 8.41 -7.81 -2.04
N MET A 106 7.22 -7.22 -2.18
CA MET A 106 6.69 -6.26 -1.21
C MET A 106 5.75 -6.92 -0.19
N ALA A 107 5.09 -8.02 -0.57
CA ALA A 107 4.24 -8.80 0.33
C ALA A 107 5.03 -9.38 1.51
N GLU A 108 6.32 -9.69 1.34
CA GLU A 108 7.19 -10.12 2.45
C GLU A 108 7.38 -9.06 3.56
N HIS A 109 7.04 -7.80 3.28
CA HIS A 109 7.31 -6.67 4.18
C HIS A 109 6.08 -5.82 4.51
N LEU A 110 4.95 -6.07 3.86
CA LEU A 110 3.69 -5.33 3.94
C LEU A 110 2.52 -6.31 3.94
N ASN A 111 1.27 -5.82 3.94
CA ASN A 111 0.10 -6.69 3.79
C ASN A 111 0.14 -7.39 2.41
N HIS A 112 0.04 -8.72 2.40
CA HIS A 112 -0.07 -9.50 1.17
C HIS A 112 -1.42 -9.26 0.48
N TYR A 113 -2.51 -9.32 1.24
CA TYR A 113 -3.87 -9.07 0.76
C TYR A 113 -4.47 -7.77 1.34
N MET A 114 -5.28 -7.10 0.54
CA MET A 114 -6.05 -5.92 0.95
C MET A 114 -7.32 -5.75 0.10
N LEU A 115 -8.26 -4.94 0.57
CA LEU A 115 -9.36 -4.48 -0.29
C LEU A 115 -8.80 -3.59 -1.40
N PRO A 116 -9.31 -3.69 -2.64
CA PRO A 116 -8.91 -2.82 -3.74
C PRO A 116 -9.22 -1.36 -3.38
N GLY A 117 -8.33 -0.45 -3.76
CA GLY A 117 -8.43 0.93 -3.31
C GLY A 117 -7.24 1.78 -3.71
N GLY A 118 -7.23 3.02 -3.24
CA GLY A 118 -6.20 3.99 -3.60
C GLY A 118 -6.12 5.14 -2.62
N LEU A 119 -5.14 6.01 -2.86
CA LEU A 119 -4.94 7.22 -2.07
C LEU A 119 -6.05 8.24 -2.39
N HIS A 120 -6.70 8.76 -1.35
CA HIS A 120 -7.62 9.88 -1.49
C HIS A 120 -6.83 11.15 -1.80
N SER A 121 -7.05 11.72 -2.98
CA SER A 121 -6.40 12.98 -3.38
C SER A 121 -6.91 14.14 -2.53
N PHE A 122 -6.00 14.97 -2.00
CA PHE A 122 -6.37 16.08 -1.14
C PHE A 122 -7.21 17.13 -1.89
N GLY A 123 -8.27 17.62 -1.25
CA GLY A 123 -9.16 18.64 -1.84
C GLY A 123 -10.23 18.10 -2.79
N SER A 124 -10.22 16.80 -3.09
CA SER A 124 -11.32 16.15 -3.82
C SER A 124 -12.50 15.86 -2.90
N GLU A 125 -13.72 15.90 -3.44
CA GLU A 125 -14.89 15.36 -2.75
C GLU A 125 -14.82 13.83 -2.72
N GLY A 126 -15.23 13.21 -1.61
CA GLY A 126 -15.00 11.79 -1.33
C GLY A 126 -15.62 10.85 -2.35
N THR A 127 -16.87 11.10 -2.76
CA THR A 127 -17.57 10.27 -3.75
C THR A 127 -16.93 10.41 -5.13
N ALA A 128 -16.55 11.61 -5.53
CA ALA A 128 -15.85 11.87 -6.79
C ALA A 128 -14.47 11.20 -6.82
N ALA A 129 -13.72 11.26 -5.72
CA ALA A 129 -12.45 10.55 -5.57
C ALA A 129 -12.65 9.03 -5.64
N ALA A 130 -13.64 8.50 -4.94
CA ALA A 130 -13.98 7.08 -4.95
C ALA A 130 -14.37 6.60 -6.35
N SER A 131 -15.14 7.39 -7.10
CA SER A 131 -15.52 7.08 -8.47
C SER A 131 -14.31 7.03 -9.40
N SER A 132 -13.42 8.01 -9.31
CA SER A 132 -12.19 8.05 -10.12
C SER A 132 -11.25 6.88 -9.80
N ILE A 133 -11.07 6.53 -8.53
CA ILE A 133 -10.23 5.40 -8.13
C ILE A 133 -10.87 4.08 -8.58
N ALA A 134 -12.19 3.91 -8.43
CA ALA A 134 -12.90 2.72 -8.88
C ALA A 134 -12.71 2.48 -10.39
N GLN A 135 -12.78 3.54 -11.20
CA GLN A 135 -12.58 3.48 -12.65
C GLN A 135 -11.18 2.98 -13.04
N ASN A 136 -10.12 3.33 -12.28
CA ASN A 136 -8.77 2.81 -12.54
C ASN A 136 -8.71 1.28 -12.43
N PHE A 137 -9.57 0.70 -11.61
CA PHE A 137 -9.72 -0.75 -11.43
C PHE A 137 -10.88 -1.34 -12.23
N GLN A 138 -11.48 -0.60 -13.16
CA GLN A 138 -12.64 -1.02 -13.94
C GLN A 138 -13.86 -1.36 -13.06
N LEU A 139 -13.95 -0.79 -11.87
CA LEU A 139 -15.06 -0.94 -10.94
C LEU A 139 -16.05 0.21 -11.10
N THR A 140 -17.31 -0.04 -10.73
CA THR A 140 -18.38 0.97 -10.70
C THR A 140 -18.91 1.10 -9.28
N LEU A 141 -18.96 2.32 -8.74
CA LEU A 141 -19.61 2.55 -7.45
C LEU A 141 -21.09 2.19 -7.52
N THR A 142 -21.60 1.50 -6.51
CA THR A 142 -23.00 1.07 -6.44
C THR A 142 -23.80 1.79 -5.36
N GLY A 143 -23.16 2.66 -4.59
CA GLY A 143 -23.80 3.39 -3.49
C GLY A 143 -22.90 4.44 -2.85
N ALA A 144 -23.41 5.06 -1.80
CA ALA A 144 -22.69 6.03 -0.98
C ALA A 144 -21.65 5.35 -0.07
N ARG A 145 -20.85 6.16 0.63
CA ARG A 145 -19.89 5.70 1.63
C ARG A 145 -20.59 4.80 2.68
N LEU A 146 -20.00 3.64 2.96
CA LEU A 146 -20.48 2.69 3.96
C LEU A 146 -20.07 3.14 5.36
N GLY A 147 -18.80 3.52 5.53
CA GLY A 147 -18.23 3.91 6.81
C GLY A 147 -16.77 4.26 6.66
N SER A 148 -16.11 4.51 7.79
CA SER A 148 -14.67 4.76 7.83
C SER A 148 -13.98 3.96 8.93
N ALA A 149 -12.68 3.72 8.74
CA ALA A 149 -11.81 3.16 9.76
C ALA A 149 -10.56 4.01 9.94
N GLU A 150 -10.17 4.21 11.20
CA GLU A 150 -8.85 4.68 11.55
C GLU A 150 -7.98 3.49 11.93
N ILE A 151 -6.81 3.38 11.30
CA ILE A 151 -5.87 2.29 11.50
C ILE A 151 -4.57 2.89 12.02
N ILE A 152 -4.13 2.43 13.19
CA ILE A 152 -2.89 2.89 13.84
C ILE A 152 -2.02 1.66 14.16
N LEU A 153 -0.77 1.67 13.70
CA LEU A 153 0.24 0.70 14.10
C LEU A 153 1.39 1.41 14.84
N PRO A 154 1.37 1.43 16.18
CA PRO A 154 2.36 2.16 16.97
C PRO A 154 3.81 1.76 16.69
N GLY A 155 4.08 0.49 16.37
CA GLY A 155 5.43 -0.02 16.09
C GLY A 155 5.97 0.26 14.68
N SER A 156 5.18 0.88 13.79
CA SER A 156 5.61 1.16 12.42
C SER A 156 5.36 2.58 11.94
N ASP A 157 4.93 3.52 12.79
CA ASP A 157 4.51 4.87 12.38
C ASP A 157 3.43 4.88 11.28
N TYR A 158 2.71 3.76 11.09
CA TYR A 158 1.63 3.68 10.13
C TYR A 158 0.33 4.20 10.76
N HIS A 159 -0.23 5.22 10.12
CA HIS A 159 -1.52 5.81 10.47
C HIS A 159 -2.32 6.05 9.20
N ALA A 160 -3.51 5.49 9.11
CA ALA A 160 -4.42 5.67 7.99
C ALA A 160 -5.83 5.98 8.45
N LEU A 161 -6.53 6.79 7.66
CA LEU A 161 -7.99 6.92 7.68
C LEU A 161 -8.50 6.38 6.35
N VAL A 162 -9.38 5.39 6.41
CA VAL A 162 -9.87 4.67 5.25
C VAL A 162 -11.38 4.84 5.15
N ASP A 163 -11.87 5.39 4.04
CA ASP A 163 -13.29 5.37 3.71
C ASP A 163 -13.61 4.14 2.85
N TYR A 164 -14.74 3.49 3.16
CA TYR A 164 -15.20 2.30 2.44
C TYR A 164 -16.41 2.62 1.58
N TYR A 165 -16.39 2.17 0.33
CA TYR A 165 -17.49 2.33 -0.62
C TYR A 165 -17.93 0.98 -1.19
N PRO A 166 -19.22 0.79 -1.50
CA PRO A 166 -19.67 -0.39 -2.21
C PRO A 166 -19.41 -0.18 -3.71
N ALA A 167 -18.92 -1.22 -4.37
CA ALA A 167 -18.71 -1.20 -5.82
C ALA A 167 -19.04 -2.55 -6.46
N SER A 168 -19.18 -2.54 -7.78
CA SER A 168 -19.33 -3.74 -8.61
C SER A 168 -18.21 -3.83 -9.63
N ALA A 169 -17.77 -5.05 -9.90
CA ALA A 169 -16.94 -5.36 -11.05
C ALA A 169 -17.82 -5.63 -12.29
N PRO A 170 -17.28 -5.58 -13.53
CA PRO A 170 -17.98 -5.95 -14.75
C PRO A 170 -18.48 -7.40 -14.72
N ALA A 171 -19.56 -7.69 -15.45
CA ALA A 171 -20.08 -9.05 -15.57
C ALA A 171 -19.05 -9.98 -16.24
N GLY A 172 -19.02 -11.25 -15.82
CA GLY A 172 -18.07 -12.26 -16.31
C GLY A 172 -16.76 -12.33 -15.52
N PRO A 173 -15.73 -13.01 -16.05
CA PRO A 173 -14.44 -13.13 -15.40
C PRO A 173 -13.79 -11.76 -15.19
N TYR A 174 -13.38 -11.47 -13.96
CA TYR A 174 -12.67 -10.24 -13.61
C TYR A 174 -11.22 -10.56 -13.27
N ARG A 175 -10.28 -9.82 -13.86
CA ARG A 175 -8.88 -9.84 -13.52
C ARG A 175 -8.27 -8.47 -13.79
N TYR A 176 -7.56 -7.94 -12.81
CA TYR A 176 -6.71 -6.76 -12.94
C TYR A 176 -5.28 -7.16 -12.58
N ASP A 177 -4.30 -6.62 -13.30
CA ASP A 177 -2.88 -6.84 -13.05
C ASP A 177 -2.09 -5.65 -13.64
N ASP A 178 -1.36 -4.93 -12.80
CA ASP A 178 -0.48 -3.83 -13.22
C ASP A 178 1.02 -4.14 -12.98
N GLY A 179 1.34 -5.40 -12.65
CA GLY A 179 2.68 -5.86 -12.28
C GLY A 179 3.08 -5.55 -10.84
N ILE A 180 2.29 -4.75 -10.11
CA ILE A 180 2.49 -4.41 -8.70
C ILE A 180 1.42 -5.08 -7.85
N PHE A 181 0.18 -5.02 -8.34
CA PHE A 181 -0.99 -5.63 -7.74
C PHE A 181 -1.72 -6.47 -8.78
N SER A 182 -2.15 -7.65 -8.38
CA SER A 182 -3.19 -8.41 -9.05
C SER A 182 -4.49 -8.29 -8.25
N MET A 183 -5.63 -8.44 -8.92
CA MET A 183 -6.93 -8.52 -8.23
C MET A 183 -7.72 -9.72 -8.73
N GLY A 184 -8.37 -10.39 -7.78
CA GLY A 184 -9.17 -11.57 -8.03
C GLY A 184 -10.21 -11.78 -6.93
N PHE A 185 -11.25 -12.54 -7.26
CA PHE A 185 -12.27 -12.93 -6.29
C PHE A 185 -11.74 -14.06 -5.40
N MET A 186 -11.80 -13.85 -4.09
CA MET A 186 -11.50 -14.83 -3.05
C MET A 186 -12.80 -15.20 -2.34
N PRO A 187 -13.08 -16.49 -2.05
CA PRO A 187 -14.25 -16.87 -1.26
C PRO A 187 -14.30 -16.08 0.06
N LEU A 188 -15.49 -15.60 0.45
CA LEU A 188 -15.64 -14.79 1.67
C LEU A 188 -15.17 -15.54 2.91
N ALA A 189 -15.43 -16.85 2.97
CA ALA A 189 -14.97 -17.70 4.06
C ALA A 189 -13.44 -17.68 4.19
N ASP A 190 -12.72 -17.73 3.06
CA ASP A 190 -11.25 -17.71 3.07
C ASP A 190 -10.71 -16.32 3.45
N ALA A 191 -11.32 -15.26 2.92
CA ALA A 191 -10.94 -13.88 3.20
C ALA A 191 -11.08 -13.52 4.69
N LEU A 192 -12.09 -14.07 5.37
CA LEU A 192 -12.32 -13.91 6.81
C LEU A 192 -11.30 -14.67 7.68
N GLN A 193 -10.60 -15.65 7.13
CA GLN A 193 -9.58 -16.44 7.83
C GLN A 193 -8.15 -15.96 7.56
N LEU A 194 -7.98 -14.92 6.74
CA LEU A 194 -6.66 -14.37 6.48
C LEU A 194 -6.03 -13.81 7.76
N PRO A 195 -4.72 -14.01 7.96
CA PRO A 195 -4.03 -13.50 9.14
C PRO A 195 -4.00 -11.97 9.15
N HIS A 196 -3.99 -11.40 10.36
CA HIS A 196 -3.65 -9.99 10.58
C HIS A 196 -2.15 -9.77 10.37
N GLU A 197 -1.75 -9.66 9.11
CA GLU A 197 -0.39 -9.26 8.74
C GLU A 197 -0.27 -7.74 8.79
N SER A 198 0.65 -7.21 9.61
CA SER A 198 0.94 -5.78 9.69
C SER A 198 -0.30 -4.89 9.91
N ALA A 199 -0.81 -4.25 8.86
CA ALA A 199 -1.97 -3.34 8.89
C ALA A 199 -3.24 -3.98 8.31
N ASN A 200 -3.28 -5.30 8.16
CA ASN A 200 -4.37 -5.98 7.50
C ASN A 200 -5.57 -6.16 8.45
N PHE A 201 -6.49 -5.19 8.41
CA PHE A 201 -7.79 -5.25 9.06
C PHE A 201 -8.91 -5.64 8.09
N MET A 202 -8.57 -6.13 6.89
CA MET A 202 -9.56 -6.55 5.91
C MET A 202 -10.56 -7.59 6.45
N PRO A 203 -10.14 -8.65 7.19
CA PRO A 203 -11.09 -9.60 7.77
C PRO A 203 -12.12 -8.94 8.68
N ASP A 204 -11.69 -8.01 9.54
CA ASP A 204 -12.58 -7.29 10.47
C ASP A 204 -13.57 -6.40 9.71
N ILE A 205 -13.10 -5.68 8.69
CA ILE A 205 -13.94 -4.83 7.85
C ILE A 205 -15.00 -5.66 7.10
N ILE A 206 -14.61 -6.83 6.57
CA ILE A 206 -15.54 -7.75 5.91
C ILE A 206 -16.59 -8.24 6.91
N ALA A 207 -16.17 -8.64 8.12
CA ALA A 207 -17.08 -9.10 9.16
C ALA A 207 -18.10 -8.01 9.56
N LEU A 208 -17.63 -6.78 9.81
CA LEU A 208 -18.48 -5.62 10.11
C LEU A 208 -19.47 -5.35 8.98
N TYR A 209 -19.01 -5.42 7.73
CA TYR A 209 -19.88 -5.25 6.57
C TYR A 209 -20.98 -6.32 6.50
N GLN A 210 -20.63 -7.60 6.70
CA GLN A 210 -21.60 -8.71 6.67
C GLN A 210 -22.65 -8.62 7.79
N GLN A 211 -22.28 -8.02 8.92
CA GLN A 211 -23.16 -7.80 10.06
C GLN A 211 -24.01 -6.52 9.91
N GLY A 212 -23.73 -5.68 8.90
CA GLY A 212 -24.37 -4.38 8.75
C GLY A 212 -23.90 -3.32 9.76
N GLU A 213 -22.72 -3.54 10.36
CA GLU A 213 -22.14 -2.72 11.43
C GLU A 213 -20.99 -1.81 10.93
N LEU A 214 -20.66 -1.87 9.64
CA LEU A 214 -19.72 -0.91 9.05
C LEU A 214 -20.39 0.47 8.92
N HIS A 215 -20.24 1.29 9.97
CA HIS A 215 -20.82 2.63 10.11
C HIS A 215 -19.75 3.72 10.22
N ASP A 216 -20.15 4.94 10.58
CA ASP A 216 -19.38 6.18 10.36
C ASP A 216 -17.90 6.16 10.76
N ARG A 217 -17.50 5.56 11.89
CA ARG A 217 -16.08 5.43 12.26
C ARG A 217 -15.79 4.22 13.14
N HIS A 218 -14.78 3.46 12.74
CA HIS A 218 -14.16 2.37 13.51
C HIS A 218 -12.70 2.72 13.83
N LEU A 219 -12.17 2.20 14.93
CA LEU A 219 -10.77 2.38 15.32
C LEU A 219 -10.10 1.02 15.49
N PHE A 220 -9.04 0.80 14.70
CA PHE A 220 -8.21 -0.39 14.76
C PHE A 220 -6.80 0.00 15.20
N ILE A 221 -6.37 -0.55 16.32
CA ILE A 221 -5.01 -0.39 16.83
C ILE A 221 -4.33 -1.74 16.72
N GLY A 222 -3.33 -1.86 15.84
CA GLY A 222 -2.59 -3.10 15.70
C GLY A 222 -1.65 -3.35 16.88
N PRO A 223 -1.17 -4.59 17.05
CA PRO A 223 -0.29 -4.94 18.14
C PRO A 223 0.99 -4.10 18.09
N HIS A 224 1.46 -3.68 19.26
CA HIS A 224 2.76 -3.04 19.40
C HIS A 224 3.84 -4.12 19.17
N THR A 225 4.37 -4.23 17.96
CA THR A 225 5.57 -5.02 17.73
C THR A 225 6.75 -4.25 18.31
N GLU A 226 7.26 -4.68 19.47
CA GLU A 226 8.57 -4.22 19.92
C GLU A 226 9.59 -4.60 18.83
N THR A 227 10.01 -3.63 18.03
CA THR A 227 11.16 -3.81 17.17
C THR A 227 12.36 -3.98 18.08
N THR A 228 12.77 -5.23 18.33
CA THR A 228 14.02 -5.51 19.02
C THR A 228 15.14 -4.81 18.23
N PRO A 229 15.90 -3.89 18.83
CA PRO A 229 17.03 -3.28 18.12
C PRO A 229 18.04 -4.40 17.82
N ARG A 230 18.30 -4.65 16.53
CA ARG A 230 19.47 -5.40 16.07
C ARG A 230 20.51 -4.42 15.56
#